data_AF-K1SZY2-F1
#
_entry.id   AF-K1SZY2-F1
#
_cell.length_a   1.000
_cell.length_b   1.000
_cell.length_c   1.000
_cell.angle_alpha   90.00
_cell.angle_beta   90.00
_cell.angle_gamma   90.00
#
_symmetry.space_group_name_H-M   'P 1'
#
loop_
_entity.id
_entity.type
_entity.pdbx_description
1 polymer ?
#
loop_
_entity_poly.entity_id
_entity_poly.type
_entity_poly.pdbx_seq_one_letter_code
_entity_poly.pdbx_strand_id
1 'polypeptide(L)'
;MQYHAALPYGSTATIEVADATFLLVSDASSNYINEEGANPFTLTAAQLEKLFLTDVSSVPFAPTKYSKIAYMSIMNPTEGSTYDLYLEMTREAVAATGVILDKNVLSLKPNETTKLIASVLPENTTDSLAWTTSDASIATVKDGVVTALKTGTATITAVCGS
;
A
#
# COMPACT_ATOMS: atom_id res chain seq x y z
N MET A 1 -3.59 25.30 -3.80
CA MET A 1 -3.77 25.28 -2.33
C MET A 1 -3.79 23.84 -1.87
N GLN A 2 -3.35 23.53 -0.66
CA GLN A 2 -3.29 22.15 -0.16
C GLN A 2 -4.44 21.87 0.81
N TYR A 3 -5.11 20.73 0.63
CA TYR A 3 -6.19 20.24 1.48
C TYR A 3 -5.90 18.84 1.97
N HIS A 4 -6.32 18.55 3.20
CA HIS A 4 -6.18 17.24 3.83
C HIS A 4 -7.48 16.88 4.53
N ALA A 5 -7.94 15.64 4.33
CA ALA A 5 -9.04 15.06 5.07
C ALA A 5 -8.72 13.60 5.43
N ALA A 6 -9.20 13.17 6.61
CA ALA A 6 -9.06 11.80 7.08
C ALA A 6 -10.42 11.09 7.04
N LEU A 7 -10.43 9.84 6.58
CA LEU A 7 -11.63 9.00 6.48
C LEU A 7 -11.25 7.52 6.67
N PRO A 8 -12.15 6.66 7.21
CA PRO A 8 -11.84 5.25 7.40
C PRO A 8 -11.51 4.55 6.08
N TYR A 9 -10.56 3.62 6.11
CA TYR A 9 -10.23 2.78 4.95
C TYR A 9 -11.47 2.05 4.42
N GLY A 10 -11.67 2.09 3.10
CA GLY A 10 -12.85 1.52 2.44
C GLY A 10 -14.03 2.49 2.29
N SER A 11 -13.90 3.74 2.73
CA SER A 11 -14.90 4.79 2.52
C SER A 11 -14.95 5.26 1.06
N THR A 12 -16.07 5.88 0.69
CA THR A 12 -16.15 6.71 -0.52
C THR A 12 -15.82 8.16 -0.19
N ALA A 13 -15.38 8.92 -1.19
CA ALA A 13 -15.13 10.36 -1.06
C ALA A 13 -15.91 11.11 -2.13
N THR A 14 -16.67 12.13 -1.73
CA THR A 14 -17.30 13.08 -2.66
C THR A 14 -16.56 14.39 -2.58
N ILE A 15 -16.15 14.88 -3.74
CA ILE A 15 -15.39 16.11 -3.89
C ILE A 15 -16.27 17.09 -4.64
N GLU A 16 -16.41 18.28 -4.06
CA GLU A 16 -17.12 19.41 -4.63
C GLU A 16 -16.24 20.64 -4.50
N VAL A 17 -16.04 21.35 -5.60
CA VAL A 17 -15.41 22.67 -5.58
C VAL A 17 -16.52 23.68 -5.86
N ALA A 18 -16.84 24.52 -4.87
CA ALA A 18 -17.86 25.55 -5.05
C ALA A 18 -17.53 26.44 -6.27
N ASP A 19 -18.57 26.90 -6.96
CA ASP A 19 -18.48 27.82 -8.09
C ASP A 19 -17.72 27.30 -9.33
N ALA A 20 -17.29 26.04 -9.34
CA ALA A 20 -16.72 25.37 -10.52
C ALA A 20 -17.81 24.61 -11.28
N THR A 21 -17.85 24.74 -12.61
CA THR A 21 -18.77 23.97 -13.47
C THR A 21 -18.21 22.60 -13.86
N PHE A 22 -16.89 22.51 -13.94
CA PHE A 22 -16.17 21.26 -14.15
C PHE A 22 -14.76 21.36 -13.56
N LEU A 23 -14.14 20.21 -13.35
CA LEU A 23 -12.81 20.06 -12.76
C LEU A 23 -11.94 19.21 -13.66
N LEU A 24 -10.64 19.48 -13.71
CA LEU A 24 -9.67 18.54 -14.26
C LEU A 24 -8.94 17.90 -13.09
N VAL A 25 -9.06 16.58 -12.96
CA VAL A 25 -8.49 15.85 -11.83
C VAL A 25 -7.43 14.88 -12.32
N SER A 26 -6.24 14.96 -11.74
CA SER A 26 -5.13 14.06 -12.06
C SER A 26 -4.53 13.39 -10.83
N ASP A 27 -3.92 12.22 -11.05
CA ASP A 27 -3.16 11.49 -10.03
C ASP A 27 -1.75 12.08 -9.82
N ALA A 28 -0.95 11.48 -8.94
CA ALA A 28 0.42 11.89 -8.67
C ALA A 28 1.37 11.76 -9.88
N SER A 29 0.99 10.96 -10.89
CA SER A 29 1.71 10.79 -12.15
C SER A 29 1.17 11.71 -13.25
N SER A 30 0.29 12.66 -12.92
CA SER A 30 -0.39 13.57 -13.85
C SER A 30 -1.32 12.87 -14.86
N ASN A 31 -1.76 11.64 -14.60
CA ASN A 31 -2.80 11.01 -15.43
C ASN A 31 -4.15 11.56 -15.03
N TYR A 32 -4.98 11.92 -16.01
CA TYR A 32 -6.36 12.33 -15.73
C TYR A 32 -7.21 11.14 -15.28
N ILE A 33 -8.01 11.35 -14.24
CA ILE A 33 -8.79 10.29 -13.59
C ILE A 33 -10.30 10.56 -13.56
N ASN A 34 -10.77 11.67 -14.12
CA ASN A 34 -12.19 11.97 -14.28
C ASN A 34 -12.58 12.09 -15.76
N GLU A 35 -13.44 11.18 -16.25
CA GLU A 35 -13.73 11.06 -17.69
C GLU A 35 -14.54 12.23 -18.27
N GLU A 36 -15.30 13.00 -17.48
CA GLU A 36 -16.09 14.13 -17.99
C GLU A 36 -16.14 15.32 -17.01
N GLY A 37 -15.05 15.63 -16.33
CA GLY A 37 -14.94 16.89 -15.60
C GLY A 37 -15.96 17.13 -14.47
N ALA A 38 -16.76 16.13 -14.08
CA ALA A 38 -17.93 16.33 -13.23
C ALA A 38 -17.58 17.04 -11.91
N ASN A 39 -18.44 17.97 -11.51
CA ASN A 39 -18.40 18.63 -10.22
C ASN A 39 -19.83 18.74 -9.66
N PRO A 40 -20.14 18.10 -8.51
CA PRO A 40 -19.26 17.24 -7.74
C PRO A 40 -18.96 15.90 -8.44
N PHE A 41 -17.93 15.21 -7.97
CA PHE A 41 -17.66 13.82 -8.34
C PHE A 41 -17.45 12.95 -7.09
N THR A 42 -17.69 11.65 -7.24
CA THR A 42 -17.55 10.68 -6.15
C THR A 42 -16.59 9.58 -6.56
N LEU A 43 -15.61 9.30 -5.70
CA LEU A 43 -14.69 8.19 -5.83
C LEU A 43 -15.12 7.05 -4.91
N THR A 44 -15.21 5.85 -5.49
CA THR A 44 -15.34 4.61 -4.74
C THR A 44 -14.04 4.26 -4.01
N ALA A 45 -14.12 3.40 -2.99
CA ALA A 45 -12.93 2.90 -2.31
C ALA A 45 -11.90 2.31 -3.28
N ALA A 46 -12.33 1.49 -4.24
CA ALA A 46 -11.44 0.88 -5.24
C ALA A 46 -10.78 1.91 -6.18
N GLN A 47 -11.41 3.06 -6.42
CA GLN A 47 -10.80 4.16 -7.17
C GLN A 47 -9.78 4.91 -6.31
N LEU A 48 -10.07 5.16 -5.04
CA LEU A 48 -9.14 5.79 -4.10
C LEU A 48 -7.86 4.96 -3.91
N GLU A 49 -7.97 3.63 -3.88
CA GLU A 49 -6.80 2.73 -3.77
C GLU A 49 -5.81 2.90 -4.92
N LYS A 50 -6.31 3.21 -6.13
CA LYS A 50 -5.45 3.46 -7.29
C LYS A 50 -4.66 4.76 -7.19
N LEU A 51 -5.08 5.67 -6.30
CA LEU A 51 -4.46 6.97 -6.07
C LEU A 51 -3.49 6.95 -4.89
N PHE A 52 -3.27 5.80 -4.26
CA PHE A 52 -2.36 5.70 -3.13
C PHE A 52 -0.93 6.03 -3.53
N LEU A 53 -0.35 6.94 -2.76
CA LEU A 53 1.07 7.26 -2.84
C LEU A 53 1.89 6.06 -2.40
N THR A 54 2.92 5.75 -3.19
CA THR A 54 3.92 4.73 -2.86
C THR A 54 4.99 5.27 -1.90
N ASP A 55 5.25 6.57 -1.98
CA ASP A 55 6.11 7.31 -1.07
C ASP A 55 5.31 8.43 -0.40
N VAL A 56 5.25 8.40 0.93
CA VAL A 56 4.56 9.39 1.76
C VAL A 56 5.53 10.28 2.53
N SER A 57 6.84 10.17 2.30
CA SER A 57 7.86 10.96 3.01
C SER A 57 7.78 12.46 2.72
N SER A 58 7.19 12.83 1.59
CA SER A 58 7.03 14.21 1.11
C SER A 58 5.66 14.83 1.37
N VAL A 59 4.74 14.10 2.01
CA VAL A 59 3.40 14.64 2.32
C VAL A 59 3.50 15.74 3.39
N PRO A 60 2.69 16.82 3.32
CA PRO A 60 2.86 18.00 4.16
C PRO A 60 2.32 17.83 5.61
N PHE A 61 2.05 16.60 6.04
CA PHE A 61 1.54 16.26 7.37
C PHE A 61 2.16 14.92 7.82
N ALA A 62 2.05 14.60 9.11
CA ALA A 62 2.49 13.30 9.63
C ALA A 62 1.34 12.28 9.49
N PRO A 63 1.44 11.26 8.62
CA PRO A 63 0.39 10.26 8.48
C PRO A 63 0.22 9.45 9.76
N THR A 64 -1.02 9.09 10.08
CA THR A 64 -1.34 8.14 11.14
C THR A 64 -0.75 6.77 10.82
N LYS A 65 -0.36 6.03 11.87
CA LYS A 65 0.23 4.69 11.73
C LYS A 65 -0.76 3.78 10.97
N TYR A 66 -0.27 3.07 9.96
CA TYR A 66 -1.04 2.18 9.07
C TYR A 66 -1.98 2.84 8.06
N SER A 67 -2.06 4.17 8.03
CA SER A 67 -2.85 4.86 7.01
C SER A 67 -2.26 4.72 5.62
N LYS A 68 -3.13 4.92 4.63
CA LYS A 68 -2.74 5.08 3.22
C LYS A 68 -3.16 6.46 2.76
N ILE A 69 -2.31 7.14 2.00
CA ILE A 69 -2.59 8.49 1.51
C ILE A 69 -2.92 8.41 0.03
N ALA A 70 -4.14 8.78 -0.33
CA ALA A 70 -4.51 9.06 -1.71
C ALA A 70 -4.20 10.53 -2.04
N TYR A 71 -3.72 10.78 -3.26
CA TYR A 71 -3.43 12.13 -3.74
C TYR A 71 -4.15 12.40 -5.05
N MET A 72 -4.63 13.63 -5.21
CA MET A 72 -5.09 14.16 -6.49
C MET A 72 -4.77 15.65 -6.62
N SER A 73 -4.47 16.07 -7.85
CA SER A 73 -4.42 17.48 -8.22
C SER A 73 -5.72 17.84 -8.93
N ILE A 74 -6.42 18.86 -8.43
CA ILE A 74 -7.72 19.31 -8.91
C ILE A 74 -7.54 20.71 -9.46
N MET A 75 -7.70 20.88 -10.77
CA MET A 75 -7.70 22.19 -11.41
C MET A 75 -9.14 22.65 -11.65
N ASN A 76 -9.46 23.85 -11.19
CA ASN A 76 -10.62 24.62 -11.62
C ASN A 76 -10.20 25.50 -12.81
N PRO A 77 -10.53 25.11 -14.05
CA PRO A 77 -10.09 25.83 -15.24
C PRO A 77 -10.79 27.18 -15.41
N THR A 78 -11.97 27.38 -14.81
CA THR A 78 -12.68 28.67 -14.86
C THR A 78 -11.93 29.73 -14.08
N GLU A 79 -11.36 29.37 -12.93
CA GLU A 79 -10.59 30.29 -12.07
C GLU A 79 -9.08 30.22 -12.29
N GLY A 80 -8.60 29.21 -13.03
CA GLY A 80 -7.16 28.94 -13.18
C GLY A 80 -6.49 28.47 -11.89
N SER A 81 -7.27 28.03 -10.90
CA SER A 81 -6.77 27.60 -9.59
C SER A 81 -6.53 26.09 -9.57
N THR A 82 -5.44 25.68 -8.92
CA THR A 82 -5.12 24.27 -8.66
C THR A 82 -5.10 23.98 -7.17
N TYR A 83 -5.70 22.86 -6.80
CA TYR A 83 -5.79 22.35 -5.44
C TYR A 83 -5.14 20.98 -5.36
N ASP A 84 -4.29 20.78 -4.37
CA ASP A 84 -3.72 19.49 -4.04
C ASP A 84 -4.54 18.90 -2.90
N LEU A 85 -5.16 17.76 -3.12
CA LEU A 85 -6.00 17.10 -2.12
C LEU A 85 -5.33 15.79 -1.69
N TYR A 86 -5.05 15.70 -0.39
CA TYR A 86 -4.58 14.50 0.28
C TYR A 86 -5.73 13.89 1.08
N LEU A 87 -6.09 12.66 0.76
CA LEU A 87 -7.08 11.89 1.51
C LEU A 87 -6.37 10.79 2.29
N GLU A 88 -6.38 10.90 3.62
CA GLU A 88 -5.80 9.94 4.52
C GLU A 88 -6.82 8.85 4.88
N MET A 89 -6.61 7.65 4.36
CA MET A 89 -7.38 6.46 4.70
C MET A 89 -6.89 5.92 6.05
N THR A 90 -7.58 6.23 7.13
CA THR A 90 -7.22 5.79 8.48
C THR A 90 -7.62 4.34 8.70
N ARG A 91 -6.82 3.64 9.50
CA ARG A 91 -7.03 2.23 9.82
C ARG A 91 -6.52 1.93 11.22
N GLU A 92 -7.29 1.15 11.96
CA GLU A 92 -6.85 0.61 13.25
C GLU A 92 -5.86 -0.54 13.07
N ALA A 93 -5.02 -0.76 14.09
CA ALA A 93 -4.13 -1.90 14.10
C ALA A 93 -4.95 -3.20 14.13
N VAL A 94 -4.68 -4.08 13.17
CA VAL A 94 -5.26 -5.42 13.11
C VAL A 94 -4.10 -6.40 13.28
N ALA A 95 -4.04 -7.06 14.43
CA ALA A 95 -2.98 -8.02 14.72
C ALA A 95 -3.13 -9.27 13.86
N ALA A 96 -1.99 -9.80 13.41
CA ALA A 96 -1.93 -11.14 12.84
C ALA A 96 -2.25 -12.18 13.92
N THR A 97 -3.08 -13.14 13.55
CA THR A 97 -3.48 -14.27 14.40
C THR A 97 -2.83 -15.58 13.96
N GLY A 98 -2.29 -15.62 12.74
CA GLY A 98 -1.60 -16.79 12.22
C GLY A 98 -0.82 -16.52 10.94
N VAL A 99 0.16 -17.39 10.70
CA VAL A 99 0.95 -17.44 9.45
C VAL A 99 0.89 -18.86 8.93
N ILE A 100 0.50 -19.03 7.67
CA ILE A 100 0.41 -20.31 6.98
C ILE A 100 1.44 -20.32 5.86
N LEU A 101 2.34 -21.31 5.87
CA LEU A 101 3.30 -21.51 4.78
C LEU A 101 2.72 -22.47 3.74
N ASP A 102 2.97 -22.18 2.46
CA ASP A 102 2.60 -23.07 1.35
C ASP A 102 3.42 -24.38 1.35
N LYS A 103 4.63 -24.34 1.91
CA LYS A 103 5.54 -25.49 2.04
C LYS A 103 6.21 -25.47 3.41
N ASN A 104 6.39 -26.65 4.00
CA ASN A 104 7.12 -26.82 5.27
C ASN A 104 8.54 -27.38 5.07
N VAL A 105 8.83 -27.94 3.89
CA VAL A 105 10.14 -28.50 3.53
C VAL A 105 10.49 -28.06 2.11
N LEU A 106 11.74 -27.64 1.93
CA LEU A 106 12.33 -27.29 0.65
C LEU A 106 13.61 -28.12 0.46
N SER A 107 13.76 -28.73 -0.71
CA SER A 107 14.99 -29.43 -1.10
C SER A 107 15.55 -28.75 -2.34
N LEU A 108 16.65 -28.02 -2.16
CA LEU A 108 17.29 -27.20 -3.18
C LEU A 108 18.76 -27.61 -3.34
N LYS A 109 19.28 -27.53 -4.57
CA LYS A 109 20.71 -27.63 -4.82
C LYS A 109 21.40 -26.30 -4.53
N PRO A 110 22.73 -26.29 -4.29
CA PRO A 110 23.47 -25.05 -4.15
C PRO A 110 23.26 -24.11 -5.35
N ASN A 111 23.06 -22.83 -5.06
CA ASN A 111 22.70 -21.74 -5.97
C ASN A 111 21.26 -21.79 -6.54
N GLU A 112 20.44 -22.77 -6.17
CA GLU A 112 19.02 -22.74 -6.50
C GLU A 112 18.27 -21.76 -5.58
N THR A 113 17.23 -21.15 -6.16
CA THR A 113 16.36 -20.22 -5.46
C THR A 113 14.91 -20.67 -5.65
N THR A 114 14.10 -20.57 -4.61
CA THR A 114 12.67 -20.85 -4.66
C THR A 114 11.89 -19.82 -3.86
N LYS A 115 10.61 -19.65 -4.20
CA LYS A 115 9.71 -18.77 -3.44
C LYS A 115 8.93 -19.61 -2.43
N LEU A 116 9.05 -19.22 -1.17
CA LEU A 116 8.24 -19.70 -0.07
C LEU A 116 7.14 -18.66 0.19
N ILE A 117 5.88 -19.09 0.10
CA ILE A 117 4.72 -18.22 0.21
C ILE A 117 4.18 -18.34 1.64
N ALA A 118 4.03 -17.21 2.30
CA ALA A 118 3.37 -17.12 3.60
C ALA A 118 2.07 -16.33 3.45
N SER A 119 0.96 -16.93 3.89
CA SER A 119 -0.34 -16.27 4.03
C SER A 119 -0.53 -15.87 5.48
N VAL A 120 -0.72 -14.58 5.74
CA VAL A 120 -0.99 -14.06 7.08
C VAL A 120 -2.50 -13.90 7.26
N LEU A 121 -3.01 -14.30 8.42
CA LEU A 121 -4.41 -14.18 8.78
C LEU A 121 -4.60 -13.20 9.95
N PRO A 122 -5.65 -12.36 9.94
CA PRO A 122 -6.55 -12.15 8.81
C PRO A 122 -5.83 -11.44 7.64
N GLU A 123 -6.38 -11.54 6.41
CA GLU A 123 -5.78 -10.90 5.22
C GLU A 123 -5.66 -9.38 5.39
N ASN A 124 -6.55 -8.80 6.20
CA ASN A 124 -6.55 -7.41 6.58
C ASN A 124 -5.71 -7.14 7.86
N THR A 125 -4.69 -7.94 8.15
CA THR A 125 -3.70 -7.59 9.18
C THR A 125 -2.95 -6.32 8.80
N THR A 126 -2.53 -5.55 9.80
CA THR A 126 -1.62 -4.41 9.63
C THR A 126 -0.17 -4.76 9.98
N ASP A 127 0.06 -6.00 10.41
CA ASP A 127 1.39 -6.45 10.82
C ASP A 127 2.25 -6.79 9.60
N SER A 128 3.55 -6.54 9.73
CA SER A 128 4.52 -6.90 8.70
C SER A 128 4.96 -8.35 8.86
N LEU A 129 5.23 -9.00 7.73
CA LEU A 129 5.83 -10.32 7.70
C LEU A 129 7.36 -10.19 7.69
N ALA A 130 8.01 -10.82 8.66
CA ALA A 130 9.45 -10.91 8.76
C ALA A 130 9.93 -12.34 8.45
N TRP A 131 11.05 -12.44 7.73
CA TRP A 131 11.69 -13.71 7.40
C TRP A 131 13.05 -13.80 8.07
N THR A 132 13.37 -14.96 8.62
CA THR A 132 14.68 -15.25 9.22
C THR A 132 15.18 -16.63 8.78
N THR A 133 16.49 -16.81 8.84
CA THR A 133 17.18 -18.08 8.59
C THR A 133 18.00 -18.45 9.81
N SER A 134 18.02 -19.73 10.19
CA SER A 134 18.88 -20.21 11.27
C SER A 134 20.37 -20.18 10.91
N ASP A 135 20.70 -20.24 9.61
CA ASP A 135 22.07 -20.21 9.12
C ASP A 135 22.15 -19.57 7.72
N ALA A 136 22.55 -18.30 7.69
CA ALA A 136 22.72 -17.53 6.47
C ALA A 136 23.89 -18.00 5.59
N SER A 137 24.78 -18.88 6.08
CA SER A 137 25.86 -19.47 5.29
C SER A 137 25.39 -20.67 4.45
N ILE A 138 24.27 -21.28 4.84
CA ILE A 138 23.63 -22.41 4.16
C ILE A 138 22.51 -21.91 3.26
N ALA A 139 21.61 -21.07 3.78
CA ALA A 139 20.51 -20.51 3.00
C ALA A 139 20.11 -19.12 3.49
N THR A 140 19.80 -18.22 2.56
CA THR A 140 19.29 -16.88 2.83
C THR A 140 17.82 -16.78 2.44
N VAL A 141 17.10 -15.84 3.06
CA VAL A 141 15.72 -15.53 2.70
C VAL A 141 15.54 -14.01 2.64
N LYS A 142 14.91 -13.54 1.57
CA LYS A 142 14.53 -12.13 1.40
C LYS A 142 13.15 -12.06 0.74
N ASP A 143 12.18 -11.41 1.38
CA ASP A 143 10.83 -11.26 0.87
C ASP A 143 10.17 -12.59 0.43
N GLY A 144 10.42 -13.66 1.20
CA GLY A 144 9.96 -15.03 0.92
C GLY A 144 10.75 -15.76 -0.17
N VAL A 145 11.76 -15.12 -0.78
CA VAL A 145 12.66 -15.76 -1.74
C VAL A 145 13.81 -16.42 -0.98
N VAL A 146 13.86 -17.75 -1.01
CA VAL A 146 14.88 -18.56 -0.35
C VAL A 146 15.95 -18.97 -1.35
N THR A 147 17.20 -18.64 -1.07
CA THR A 147 18.37 -19.01 -1.89
C THR A 147 19.26 -19.97 -1.12
N ALA A 148 19.51 -21.15 -1.68
CA ALA A 148 20.45 -22.12 -1.12
C ALA A 148 21.87 -21.75 -1.56
N LEU A 149 22.78 -21.58 -0.61
CA LEU A 149 24.18 -21.19 -0.88
C LEU A 149 25.11 -22.41 -0.85
N LYS A 150 24.90 -23.32 0.11
CA LYS A 150 25.75 -24.49 0.34
C LYS A 150 24.92 -25.69 0.75
N THR A 151 25.53 -26.87 0.64
CA THR A 151 24.96 -28.11 1.17
C THR A 151 24.84 -28.04 2.69
N GLY A 152 23.66 -28.32 3.22
CA GLY A 152 23.39 -28.33 4.65
C GLY A 152 21.89 -28.25 4.93
N THR A 153 21.53 -28.00 6.19
CA THR A 153 20.15 -27.79 6.61
C THR A 153 20.04 -26.43 7.29
N ALA A 154 19.12 -25.59 6.82
CA ALA A 154 18.77 -24.32 7.43
C ALA A 154 17.26 -24.26 7.65
N THR A 155 16.84 -23.69 8.77
CA THR A 155 15.43 -23.47 9.10
C THR A 155 15.06 -22.04 8.71
N ILE A 156 14.11 -21.90 7.80
CA ILE A 156 13.53 -20.60 7.42
C ILE A 156 12.27 -20.38 8.28
N THR A 157 12.22 -19.24 8.97
CA THR A 157 11.08 -18.89 9.84
C THR A 157 10.40 -17.64 9.30
N ALA A 158 9.08 -17.72 9.15
CA ALA A 158 8.21 -16.59 8.86
C ALA A 158 7.49 -16.18 10.15
N VAL A 159 7.63 -14.93 10.56
CA VAL A 159 6.98 -14.38 11.75
C VAL A 159 6.18 -13.16 11.34
N CYS A 160 4.95 -13.06 11.84
CA CYS A 160 4.14 -11.87 11.70
C CYS A 160 3.63 -11.46 13.09
N GLY A 161 3.61 -10.16 13.35
CA GLY A 161 3.35 -9.59 14.66
C GLY A 161 4.56 -8.80 15.17
N SER A 162 4.35 -7.51 15.43
CA SER A 162 5.29 -6.62 16.12
C SER A 162 4.72 -6.19 17.46
#